data_AF-A0A1W9GGM4-F1
#
_entry.id   AF-A0A1W9GGM4-F1
#
_cell.length_a   1.000
_cell.length_b   1.000
_cell.length_c   1.000
_cell.angle_alpha   90.00
_cell.angle_beta   90.00
_cell.angle_gamma   90.00
#
_symmetry.space_group_name_H-M   'P 1'
#
loop_
_entity.id
_entity.type
_entity.pdbx_description
1 polymer ?
#
loop_
_entity_poly.entity_id
_entity_poly.type
_entity_poly.pdbx_seq_one_letter_code
_entity_poly.pdbx_strand_id
1 'polypeptide(L)'
;MEVSMRYSLPIGTMLCMRVAVSDADPGFDPRYERDYNIFHPMNKYASDNPLNPANKYDLNSPFNPVNKYDPGNPANPINHNNSNNPFNPVNRYHPDNPLNPANEYKSGVPFAPLEGPSRSHKRR
;
A
#
# COMPACT_ATOMS: atom_id res chain seq x y z
N MET A 1 10.02 36.43 64.86
CA MET A 1 9.20 35.24 64.59
C MET A 1 9.41 34.88 63.14
N GLU A 2 10.03 33.73 62.90
CA GLU A 2 10.27 33.13 61.59
C GLU A 2 8.96 33.00 60.79
N VAL A 3 9.04 32.94 59.45
CA VAL A 3 8.91 31.66 58.72
C VAL A 3 9.67 31.74 57.39
N SER A 4 10.55 30.76 57.24
CA SER A 4 11.30 30.26 56.09
C SER A 4 10.61 30.24 54.71
N MET A 5 11.37 30.71 53.71
CA MET A 5 11.76 30.01 52.47
C MET A 5 10.72 29.10 51.79
N ARG A 6 10.24 29.49 50.60
CA ARG A 6 9.68 28.55 49.62
C ARG A 6 10.13 28.90 48.20
N TYR A 7 11.01 28.05 47.68
CA TYR A 7 11.44 27.98 46.29
C TYR A 7 10.24 27.71 45.36
N SER A 8 10.10 28.47 44.29
CA SER A 8 9.24 28.09 43.16
C SER A 8 10.11 27.83 41.93
N LEU A 9 10.55 26.58 41.76
CA LEU A 9 11.14 26.07 40.52
C LEU A 9 10.05 26.01 39.42
N PRO A 10 10.35 26.38 38.16
CA PRO A 10 9.39 26.29 37.06
C PRO A 10 9.31 24.84 36.58
N ILE A 11 8.22 24.14 36.91
CA ILE A 11 7.97 22.77 36.44
C ILE A 11 6.77 22.82 35.49
N GLY A 12 7.04 22.85 34.20
CA GLY A 12 5.97 22.88 33.21
C GLY A 12 6.38 22.76 31.75
N THR A 13 7.60 22.31 31.43
CA THR A 13 7.87 21.78 30.09
C THR A 13 7.21 20.41 29.98
N MET A 14 5.91 20.39 29.65
CA MET A 14 5.20 19.19 29.22
C MET A 14 5.71 18.81 27.83
N LEU A 15 6.90 18.22 27.81
CA LEU A 15 7.46 17.48 26.68
C LEU A 15 6.64 16.19 26.53
N CYS A 16 5.49 16.27 25.89
CA CYS A 16 4.76 15.08 25.46
C CYS A 16 5.20 14.74 24.03
N MET A 17 6.17 13.82 23.98
CA MET A 17 6.39 12.79 22.97
C MET A 17 5.77 13.11 21.61
N ARG A 18 6.60 13.61 20.67
CA ARG A 18 6.34 13.35 19.25
C ARG A 18 6.38 11.85 19.08
N VAL A 19 5.22 11.22 18.88
CA VAL A 19 5.17 9.86 18.35
C VAL A 19 5.81 9.96 16.97
N ALA A 20 7.07 9.54 16.87
CA ALA A 20 7.64 9.20 15.59
C ALA A 20 6.85 7.97 15.14
N VAL A 21 5.76 8.21 14.42
CA VAL A 21 5.18 7.20 13.54
C VAL A 21 6.22 6.99 12.45
N SER A 22 7.17 6.11 12.73
CA SER A 22 7.96 5.46 11.70
C SER A 22 7.02 4.49 10.99
N ASP A 23 6.08 5.02 10.20
CA ASP A 23 5.22 4.22 9.32
C ASP A 23 6.10 3.70 8.19
N ALA A 24 6.78 2.58 8.43
CA ALA A 24 7.07 1.65 7.36
C ALA A 24 5.70 1.14 6.89
N ASP A 25 5.06 1.88 5.99
CA ASP A 25 3.69 1.65 5.51
C ASP A 25 3.54 0.18 5.08
N PRO A 26 2.97 -0.70 5.93
CA PRO A 26 2.91 -2.11 5.65
C PRO A 26 1.68 -2.32 4.78
N GLY A 27 1.79 -1.95 3.50
CA GLY A 27 0.61 -1.89 2.63
C GLY A 27 0.65 -2.79 1.39
N PHE A 28 1.86 -3.11 0.92
CA PHE A 28 2.02 -3.71 -0.41
C PHE A 28 3.24 -4.63 -0.47
N ASP A 29 3.00 -5.92 -0.38
CA ASP A 29 4.04 -6.93 -0.52
C ASP A 29 4.42 -7.08 -2.02
N PRO A 30 5.73 -7.11 -2.35
CA PRO A 30 6.21 -7.30 -3.73
C PRO A 30 5.61 -8.50 -4.47
N ARG A 31 5.13 -9.53 -3.77
CA ARG A 31 4.46 -10.69 -4.40
C ARG A 31 3.19 -10.31 -5.16
N TYR A 32 2.56 -9.19 -4.81
CA TYR A 32 1.41 -8.63 -5.50
C TYR A 32 1.79 -7.75 -6.70
N GLU A 33 3.03 -7.22 -6.75
CA GLU A 33 3.46 -6.29 -7.80
C GLU A 33 3.52 -6.97 -9.18
N ARG A 34 3.05 -6.28 -10.21
CA ARG A 34 3.26 -6.65 -11.62
C ARG A 34 3.65 -5.42 -12.42
N ASP A 35 4.56 -5.60 -13.38
CA ASP A 35 4.98 -4.57 -14.32
C ASP A 35 3.94 -4.28 -15.42
N TYR A 36 2.77 -4.92 -15.33
CA TYR A 36 1.62 -4.74 -16.21
C TYR A 36 0.31 -4.64 -15.41
N ASN A 37 -0.76 -4.24 -16.09
CA ASN A 37 -2.09 -4.13 -15.51
C ASN A 37 -2.72 -5.52 -15.37
N ILE A 38 -2.82 -6.03 -14.15
CA ILE A 38 -3.40 -7.37 -13.87
C ILE A 38 -4.90 -7.47 -14.21
N PHE A 39 -5.59 -6.34 -14.35
CA PHE A 39 -7.00 -6.25 -14.71
C PHE A 39 -7.23 -6.15 -16.22
N HIS A 40 -6.16 -5.90 -17.00
CA HIS A 40 -6.27 -5.76 -18.44
C HIS A 40 -6.75 -7.08 -19.09
N PRO A 41 -7.75 -7.04 -20.00
CA PRO A 41 -8.35 -8.26 -20.56
C PRO A 41 -7.35 -9.22 -21.21
N MET A 42 -6.33 -8.70 -21.91
CA MET A 42 -5.32 -9.55 -22.57
C MET A 42 -4.37 -10.23 -21.57
N ASN A 43 -4.26 -9.71 -20.34
CA ASN A 43 -3.38 -10.28 -19.33
C ASN A 43 -4.08 -11.37 -18.50
N LYS A 44 -5.39 -11.59 -18.69
CA LYS A 44 -6.20 -12.54 -17.91
C LYS A 44 -5.61 -13.94 -17.83
N TYR A 45 -4.97 -14.42 -18.90
CA TYR A 45 -4.41 -15.76 -18.98
C TYR A 45 -2.88 -15.79 -18.90
N ALA A 46 -2.23 -14.66 -18.59
CA ALA A 46 -0.79 -14.66 -18.35
C ALA A 46 -0.48 -15.59 -17.16
N SER A 47 0.58 -16.40 -17.29
CA SER A 47 0.90 -17.43 -16.30
C SER A 47 1.25 -16.86 -14.93
N ASP A 48 1.78 -15.64 -14.89
CA ASP A 48 2.17 -14.93 -13.69
C ASP A 48 1.07 -13.97 -13.18
N ASN A 49 -0.06 -13.83 -13.89
CA ASN A 49 -1.17 -13.00 -13.43
C ASN A 49 -1.83 -13.69 -12.24
N PRO A 50 -1.84 -13.08 -11.04
CA PRO A 50 -2.43 -13.72 -9.87
C PRO A 50 -3.96 -13.88 -9.98
N LEU A 51 -4.61 -13.15 -10.90
CA LEU A 51 -6.03 -13.27 -11.23
C LEU A 51 -6.32 -14.28 -12.35
N ASN A 52 -5.30 -15.00 -12.84
CA ASN A 52 -5.50 -16.05 -13.83
C ASN A 52 -6.51 -17.10 -13.32
N PRO A 53 -7.54 -17.47 -14.10
CA PRO A 53 -8.52 -18.48 -13.69
C PRO A 53 -7.92 -19.82 -13.25
N ALA A 54 -6.73 -20.19 -13.75
CA ALA A 54 -6.00 -21.38 -13.32
C ALA A 54 -5.60 -21.33 -11.83
N ASN A 55 -5.46 -20.13 -11.26
CA ASN A 55 -5.03 -19.91 -9.88
C ASN A 55 -6.19 -19.94 -8.86
N LYS A 56 -7.43 -20.19 -9.29
CA LYS A 56 -8.64 -20.08 -8.44
C LYS A 56 -8.55 -20.86 -7.11
N TYR A 57 -7.85 -22.00 -7.12
CA TYR A 57 -7.64 -22.84 -5.95
C TYR A 57 -6.18 -23.02 -5.57
N ASP A 58 -5.26 -22.28 -6.21
CA ASP A 58 -3.86 -22.29 -5.82
C ASP A 58 -3.69 -21.50 -4.52
N LEU A 59 -3.31 -22.19 -3.45
CA LEU A 59 -3.05 -21.60 -2.14
C LEU A 59 -1.89 -20.60 -2.18
N ASN A 60 -0.97 -20.78 -3.13
CA ASN A 60 0.18 -19.89 -3.32
C ASN A 60 -0.17 -18.65 -4.14
N SER A 61 -1.38 -18.58 -4.73
CA SER A 61 -1.81 -17.39 -5.48
C SER A 61 -1.92 -16.19 -4.54
N PRO A 62 -1.31 -15.04 -4.86
CA PRO A 62 -1.36 -13.85 -4.02
C PRO A 62 -2.79 -13.43 -3.64
N PHE A 63 -3.75 -13.55 -4.57
CA PHE A 63 -5.16 -13.21 -4.37
C PHE A 63 -6.05 -14.42 -4.02
N ASN A 64 -5.47 -15.52 -3.53
CA ASN A 64 -6.26 -16.57 -2.91
C ASN A 64 -7.11 -15.98 -1.75
N PRO A 65 -8.38 -16.38 -1.58
CA PRO A 65 -9.22 -15.88 -0.49
C PRO A 65 -8.61 -16.03 0.92
N VAL A 66 -7.77 -17.04 1.15
CA VAL A 66 -7.07 -17.24 2.43
C VAL A 66 -6.11 -16.09 2.76
N ASN A 67 -5.54 -15.47 1.73
CA ASN A 67 -4.55 -14.38 1.85
C ASN A 67 -5.20 -13.00 1.99
N LYS A 68 -6.54 -12.91 2.04
CA LYS A 68 -7.29 -11.63 2.06
C LYS A 68 -6.85 -10.69 3.17
N TYR A 69 -6.48 -11.24 4.33
CA TYR A 69 -6.12 -10.47 5.52
C TYR A 69 -4.61 -10.43 5.78
N ASP A 70 -3.80 -10.90 4.83
CA ASP A 70 -2.35 -10.77 4.93
C ASP A 70 -1.99 -9.27 5.04
N PRO A 71 -1.07 -8.88 5.95
CA PRO A 71 -0.71 -7.47 6.14
C PRO A 71 -0.20 -6.80 4.86
N GLY A 72 0.45 -7.53 3.96
CA GLY A 72 0.97 -7.01 2.70
C GLY A 72 0.00 -7.10 1.52
N ASN A 73 -1.23 -7.61 1.71
CA ASN A 73 -2.18 -7.72 0.62
C ASN A 73 -2.83 -6.35 0.32
N PRO A 74 -2.69 -5.80 -0.90
CA PRO A 74 -3.29 -4.51 -1.21
C PRO A 74 -4.82 -4.53 -1.17
N ALA A 75 -5.45 -5.69 -1.37
CA ALA A 75 -6.90 -5.87 -1.26
C ALA A 75 -7.39 -6.13 0.19
N ASN A 76 -6.47 -6.14 1.16
CA ASN A 76 -6.84 -6.17 2.57
C ASN A 76 -7.52 -4.83 2.91
N PRO A 77 -8.75 -4.84 3.48
CA PRO A 77 -9.47 -3.61 3.77
C PRO A 77 -8.71 -2.61 4.65
N ILE A 78 -7.82 -3.09 5.54
CA ILE A 78 -6.99 -2.21 6.38
C ILE A 78 -6.01 -1.36 5.55
N ASN A 79 -5.54 -1.89 4.42
CA ASN A 79 -4.55 -1.25 3.55
C ASN A 79 -5.19 -0.25 2.57
N HIS A 80 -6.51 -0.23 2.42
CA HIS A 80 -7.20 0.69 1.51
C HIS A 80 -7.05 2.17 1.92
N ASN A 81 -6.68 2.44 3.18
CA ASN A 81 -6.43 3.80 3.65
C ASN A 81 -5.02 4.30 3.32
N ASN A 82 -4.11 3.41 2.91
CA ASN A 82 -2.72 3.77 2.60
C ASN A 82 -2.71 4.64 1.33
N SER A 83 -2.00 5.76 1.36
CA SER A 83 -2.07 6.79 0.30
C SER A 83 -1.60 6.27 -1.05
N ASN A 84 -0.70 5.29 -1.08
CA ASN A 84 -0.13 4.71 -2.29
C ASN A 84 -0.87 3.45 -2.77
N ASN A 85 -1.90 2.96 -2.08
CA ASN A 85 -2.59 1.73 -2.45
C ASN A 85 -3.51 1.96 -3.67
N PRO A 86 -3.42 1.16 -4.75
CA PRO A 86 -4.33 1.23 -5.89
C PRO A 86 -5.82 1.13 -5.55
N PHE A 87 -6.16 0.40 -4.48
CA PHE A 87 -7.54 0.23 -4.00
C PHE A 87 -8.03 1.37 -3.10
N ASN A 88 -7.17 2.33 -2.75
CA ASN A 88 -7.59 3.52 -2.01
C ASN A 88 -8.60 4.32 -2.87
N PRO A 89 -9.81 4.62 -2.37
CA PRO A 89 -10.83 5.35 -3.14
C PRO A 89 -10.36 6.71 -3.67
N VAL A 90 -9.46 7.39 -2.94
CA VAL A 90 -8.87 8.68 -3.36
C VAL A 90 -8.07 8.52 -4.66
N ASN A 91 -7.50 7.33 -4.88
CA ASN A 91 -6.64 7.04 -6.02
C ASN A 91 -7.40 6.62 -7.28
N ARG A 92 -8.73 6.52 -7.26
CA ARG A 92 -9.54 6.01 -8.39
C ARG A 92 -9.19 6.66 -9.74
N TYR A 93 -8.86 7.95 -9.75
CA TYR A 93 -8.54 8.70 -10.96
C TYR A 93 -7.05 9.07 -11.08
N HIS A 94 -6.18 8.52 -10.22
CA HIS A 94 -4.74 8.71 -10.33
C HIS A 94 -4.23 8.17 -11.68
N PRO A 95 -3.40 8.89 -12.44
CA PRO A 95 -3.00 8.51 -13.79
C PRO A 95 -2.26 7.18 -13.87
N ASP A 96 -1.51 6.83 -12.82
CA ASP A 96 -0.77 5.57 -12.74
C ASP A 96 -1.58 4.43 -12.07
N ASN A 97 -2.84 4.68 -11.66
CA ASN A 97 -3.65 3.63 -11.05
C ASN A 97 -4.14 2.63 -12.11
N PRO A 98 -3.83 1.33 -11.98
CA PRO A 98 -4.33 0.30 -12.90
C PRO A 98 -5.86 0.16 -12.90
N LEU A 99 -6.54 0.62 -11.85
CA LEU A 99 -8.01 0.67 -11.72
C LEU A 99 -8.62 1.98 -12.25
N ASN A 100 -7.82 2.94 -12.70
CA ASN A 100 -8.33 4.14 -13.34
C ASN A 100 -9.09 3.76 -14.62
N PRO A 101 -10.34 4.23 -14.83
CA PRO A 101 -11.08 3.96 -16.06
C PRO A 101 -10.31 4.33 -17.34
N ALA A 102 -9.46 5.36 -17.31
CA ALA A 102 -8.60 5.74 -18.43
C ALA A 102 -7.50 4.71 -18.77
N ASN A 103 -7.29 3.71 -17.90
CA ASN A 103 -6.26 2.68 -18.03
C ASN A 103 -6.84 1.27 -18.26
N GLU A 104 -8.16 1.12 -18.39
CA GLU A 104 -8.84 -0.17 -18.58
C GLU A 104 -8.24 -1.02 -19.71
N TYR A 105 -7.86 -0.36 -20.82
CA TYR A 105 -7.27 -0.99 -22.01
C TYR A 105 -5.76 -0.73 -22.16
N LYS A 106 -5.09 -0.26 -21.10
CA LYS A 106 -3.64 -0.05 -21.09
C LYS A 106 -2.96 -1.18 -20.32
N SER A 107 -2.39 -2.12 -21.05
CA SER A 107 -1.63 -3.23 -20.44
C SER A 107 -0.37 -2.78 -19.71
N GLY A 108 0.26 -1.67 -20.15
CA GLY A 108 1.54 -1.19 -19.61
C GLY A 108 1.45 -0.37 -18.32
N VAL A 109 0.27 -0.24 -17.70
CA VAL A 109 0.13 0.41 -16.40
C VAL A 109 0.40 -0.65 -15.32
N PRO A 110 1.51 -0.58 -14.57
CA PRO A 110 1.85 -1.62 -13.61
C PRO A 110 0.82 -1.71 -12.48
N PHE A 111 0.64 -2.91 -11.93
CA PHE A 111 -0.04 -3.08 -10.66
C PHE A 111 0.99 -3.01 -9.52
N ALA A 112 1.15 -1.82 -8.96
CA ALA A 112 2.15 -1.51 -7.93
C ALA A 112 1.66 -0.33 -7.05
N PRO A 113 2.33 0.00 -5.92
CA PRO A 113 2.05 1.22 -5.18
C PRO A 113 2.22 2.47 -6.05
N LEU A 114 1.30 3.42 -5.94
CA LEU A 114 1.23 4.60 -6.82
C LEU A 114 2.31 5.65 -6.55
N GLU A 115 3.00 5.56 -5.41
CA GLU A 115 4.09 6.46 -5.00
C GLU A 115 5.32 5.70 -4.48
N GLY A 116 5.53 4.47 -4.94
CA GLY A 116 6.79 3.76 -4.66
C GLY A 116 7.97 4.50 -5.30
N PRO A 117 9.20 4.41 -4.74
CA PRO A 117 10.38 4.98 -5.41
C PRO A 117 10.37 4.43 -6.83
N SER A 118 10.35 5.34 -7.81
CA SER A 118 10.41 4.99 -9.22
C SER A 118 11.50 3.95 -9.39
N ARG A 119 11.13 2.67 -9.47
CA ARG A 119 12.01 1.65 -10.01
C ARG A 119 12.05 2.03 -11.47
N SER A 120 12.98 2.93 -11.79
CA SER A 120 13.40 3.19 -13.15
C SER A 120 13.52 1.81 -13.76
N HIS A 121 12.58 1.45 -14.62
CA HIS A 121 12.62 0.19 -15.32
C HIS A 121 13.87 0.29 -16.16
N LYS A 122 14.97 -0.25 -15.64
CA LYS A 122 16.19 -0.47 -16.39
C LYS A 122 15.82 -1.59 -17.34
N ARG A 123 15.20 -1.20 -18.45
CA ARG A 123 14.89 -2.06 -19.59
C ARG A 123 16.20 -2.77 -19.93
N ARG A 124 16.26 -4.08 -19.69
CA ARG A 124 17.26 -4.97 -20.26
C ARG A 124 16.61 -5.68 -21.43
#